data_AF-A0A8T4XYH2-F1
#
_entry.id   AF-A0A8T4XYH2-F1
#
_cell.length_a   1.000
_cell.length_b   1.000
_cell.length_c   1.000
_cell.angle_alpha   90.00
_cell.angle_beta   90.00
_cell.angle_gamma   90.00
#
_symmetry.space_group_name_H-M   'P 1'
#
loop_
_entity.id
_entity.type
_entity.pdbx_description
1 polymer ?
#
loop_
_entity_poly.entity_id
_entity_poly.type
_entity_poly.pdbx_seq_one_letter_code
_entity_poly.pdbx_strand_id
1 'polypeptide(L)'
;MQWRGGDIQAAYICLGPALLLYSRGVPIKIVAGTHLYGYAIVAKPEIKSLADLEGKIVGCVAEGSQADLLLNLVIERYNLKNLDVRRMNPPMAVISLIAGKIDAAFVPEFFATLAEVQGFHIVAMSQDLWPNMQGSVLVVKEDLIKDHPEVVRK
;
A
#
# COMPACT_ATOMS: atom_id res chain seq x y z
N MET A 1 -11.90 9.16 0.76
CA MET A 1 -11.44 10.39 1.46
C MET A 1 -11.62 11.56 0.51
N GLN A 2 -12.44 12.55 0.89
CA GLN A 2 -13.02 13.56 -0.01
C GLN A 2 -12.12 14.81 -0.07
N TRP A 3 -11.12 14.81 -0.94
CA TRP A 3 -10.19 15.94 -1.16
C TRP A 3 -10.81 17.14 -1.91
N ARG A 4 -12.07 17.03 -2.36
CA ARG A 4 -12.74 18.00 -3.24
C ARG A 4 -13.40 19.18 -2.51
N GLY A 5 -13.50 19.15 -1.18
CA GLY A 5 -14.23 20.16 -0.40
C GLY A 5 -13.52 21.50 -0.17
N GLY A 6 -12.29 21.68 -0.67
CA GLY A 6 -11.53 22.92 -0.42
C GLY A 6 -10.84 22.98 0.94
N ASP A 7 -11.35 22.32 1.98
CA ASP A 7 -10.89 22.50 3.36
C ASP A 7 -9.48 21.96 3.68
N ILE A 8 -9.03 20.91 2.98
CA ILE A 8 -7.71 20.31 3.22
C ILE A 8 -6.68 20.92 2.27
N GLN A 9 -5.67 21.61 2.82
CA GLN A 9 -4.62 22.29 2.05
C GLN A 9 -3.33 21.46 1.91
N ALA A 10 -3.07 20.60 2.88
CA ALA A 10 -1.97 19.65 2.90
C ALA A 10 -2.42 18.34 3.55
N ALA A 11 -1.83 17.21 3.16
CA ALA A 11 -2.06 15.95 3.86
C ALA A 11 -0.85 15.03 3.82
N TYR A 12 -0.79 14.19 4.84
CA TYR A 12 0.07 13.02 4.89
C TYR A 12 -0.65 11.84 4.25
N ILE A 13 -0.15 11.33 3.13
CA ILE A 13 -0.75 10.19 2.41
C ILE A 13 0.32 9.28 1.82
N CYS A 14 -0.05 8.05 1.48
CA CYS A 14 0.86 7.13 0.80
C CYS A 14 1.16 7.61 -0.64
N LEU A 15 2.34 7.25 -1.16
CA LEU A 15 2.77 7.68 -2.50
C LEU A 15 1.80 7.25 -3.61
N GLY A 16 1.34 5.99 -3.60
CA GLY A 16 0.40 5.46 -4.60
C GLY A 16 -0.88 6.31 -4.71
N PRO A 17 -1.61 6.55 -3.61
CA PRO A 17 -2.72 7.50 -3.59
C PRO A 17 -2.37 8.92 -4.04
N ALA A 18 -1.17 9.44 -3.71
CA ALA A 18 -0.72 10.75 -4.19
C ALA A 18 -0.57 10.78 -5.72
N LEU A 19 0.04 9.74 -6.30
CA LEU A 19 0.17 9.59 -7.75
C LEU A 19 -1.19 9.45 -8.43
N LEU A 20 -2.13 8.72 -7.82
CA LEU A 20 -3.49 8.58 -8.34
C LEU A 20 -4.29 9.90 -8.29
N LEU A 21 -4.11 10.72 -7.25
CA LEU A 21 -4.70 12.05 -7.19
C LEU A 21 -4.14 12.95 -8.30
N TYR A 22 -2.82 12.94 -8.48
CA TYR A 22 -2.15 13.70 -9.52
C TYR A 22 -2.60 13.27 -10.92
N SER A 23 -2.69 11.96 -11.21
CA SER A 23 -3.14 11.45 -12.50
C SER A 23 -4.59 11.79 -12.82
N ARG A 24 -5.42 12.02 -11.79
CA ARG A 24 -6.80 12.51 -11.90
C ARG A 24 -6.91 14.04 -12.02
N GLY A 25 -5.79 14.75 -12.17
CA GLY A 25 -5.75 16.19 -12.39
C GLY A 25 -5.93 17.03 -11.13
N VAL A 26 -5.77 16.46 -9.94
CA VAL A 26 -5.78 17.25 -8.70
C VAL A 26 -4.45 18.01 -8.59
N PRO A 27 -4.44 19.35 -8.50
CA PRO A 27 -3.22 20.16 -8.52
C PRO A 27 -2.49 20.12 -7.17
N ILE A 28 -1.74 19.03 -6.94
CA ILE A 28 -0.93 18.81 -5.75
C ILE A 28 0.56 18.67 -6.10
N LYS A 29 1.43 19.06 -5.17
CA LYS A 29 2.87 18.74 -5.20
C LYS A 29 3.25 17.91 -3.99
N ILE A 30 4.15 16.96 -4.19
CA ILE A 30 4.87 16.29 -3.10
C ILE A 30 6.00 17.23 -2.69
N VAL A 31 6.05 17.61 -1.40
CA VAL A 31 7.07 18.53 -0.86
C VAL A 31 8.07 17.83 0.07
N ALA A 32 7.70 16.67 0.61
CA ALA A 32 8.58 15.85 1.43
C ALA A 32 8.18 14.36 1.38
N GLY A 33 9.18 13.48 1.43
CA GLY A 33 9.00 12.08 1.79
C GLY A 33 9.01 11.92 3.31
N THR A 34 8.19 11.03 3.86
CA THR A 34 8.05 10.92 5.32
C THR A 34 8.62 9.64 5.92
N HIS A 35 8.62 8.54 5.17
CA HIS A 35 9.29 7.29 5.54
C HIS A 35 9.49 6.42 4.30
N LEU A 36 10.36 5.42 4.41
CA LEU A 36 10.53 4.38 3.39
C LEU A 36 9.79 3.11 3.80
N TYR A 37 9.37 2.31 2.82
CA TYR A 37 8.84 0.95 3.03
C TYR A 37 7.52 0.89 3.82
N GLY A 38 7.31 -0.17 4.62
CA GLY A 38 6.19 -0.29 5.56
C GLY A 38 5.09 -1.28 5.17
N TYR A 39 5.33 -2.18 4.21
CA TYR A 39 4.34 -3.18 3.78
C TYR A 39 4.97 -4.56 3.62
N ALA A 40 4.18 -5.61 3.81
CA ALA A 40 4.60 -6.99 3.61
C ALA A 40 3.47 -7.89 3.11
N ILE A 41 3.86 -8.96 2.42
CA ILE A 41 3.00 -10.08 2.08
C ILE A 41 3.23 -11.16 3.13
N VAL A 42 2.19 -11.47 3.91
CA VAL A 42 2.17 -12.53 4.90
C VAL A 42 1.28 -13.67 4.41
N ALA A 43 1.71 -14.92 4.59
CA ALA A 43 1.03 -16.07 4.00
C ALA A 43 1.04 -17.32 4.89
N LYS A 44 0.16 -18.26 4.54
CA LYS A 44 0.15 -19.61 5.11
C LYS A 44 1.52 -20.30 4.92
N PRO A 45 1.95 -21.17 5.84
CA PRO A 45 3.27 -21.81 5.79
C PRO A 45 3.62 -22.50 4.47
N GLU A 46 2.66 -23.02 3.70
CA GLU A 46 2.90 -23.68 2.42
C GLU A 46 3.29 -22.74 1.26
N ILE A 47 3.07 -21.43 1.38
CA ILE A 47 3.44 -20.44 0.35
C ILE A 47 4.83 -19.90 0.67
N LYS A 48 5.87 -20.37 -0.02
CA LYS A 48 7.27 -20.07 0.31
C LYS A 48 7.88 -18.94 -0.51
N SER A 49 7.23 -18.59 -1.61
CA SER A 49 7.71 -17.58 -2.55
C SER A 49 6.56 -16.80 -3.16
N LEU A 50 6.86 -15.66 -3.78
CA LEU A 50 5.87 -14.86 -4.51
C LEU A 50 5.28 -15.60 -5.71
N ALA A 51 6.00 -16.57 -6.29
CA ALA A 51 5.49 -17.40 -7.37
C ALA A 51 4.39 -18.37 -6.90
N ASP A 52 4.44 -18.82 -5.64
CA ASP A 52 3.45 -19.73 -5.05
C ASP A 52 2.08 -19.08 -4.84
N LEU A 53 1.96 -17.77 -5.11
CA LEU A 53 0.71 -17.04 -5.11
C LEU A 53 -0.16 -17.35 -6.34
N GLU A 54 0.37 -17.96 -7.39
CA GLU A 54 -0.43 -18.36 -8.55
C GLU A 54 -1.59 -19.28 -8.13
N GLY A 55 -2.82 -18.95 -8.54
CA GLY A 55 -4.01 -19.71 -8.18
C GLY A 55 -4.51 -19.49 -6.74
N LYS A 56 -3.89 -18.58 -5.97
CA LYS A 56 -4.22 -18.33 -4.56
C LYS A 56 -5.17 -17.15 -4.38
N ILE A 57 -5.76 -17.09 -3.19
CA ILE A 57 -6.60 -16.00 -2.75
C ILE A 57 -5.78 -15.05 -1.87
N VAL A 58 -5.66 -13.78 -2.29
CA VAL A 58 -4.89 -12.76 -1.58
C VAL A 58 -5.79 -11.64 -1.08
N GLY A 59 -5.77 -11.40 0.23
CA GLY A 59 -6.41 -10.22 0.83
C GLY A 59 -5.57 -8.98 0.61
N CYS A 60 -6.14 -7.92 0.05
CA CYS A 60 -5.45 -6.64 -0.15
C CYS A 60 -6.40 -5.47 0.10
N VAL A 61 -5.84 -4.32 0.45
CA VAL A 61 -6.61 -3.07 0.56
C VAL A 61 -7.15 -2.59 -0.78
N ALA A 62 -7.91 -1.50 -0.75
CA ALA A 62 -8.58 -0.94 -1.91
C ALA A 62 -7.62 -0.65 -3.08
N GLU A 63 -8.17 -0.75 -4.29
CA GLU A 63 -7.46 -0.45 -5.53
C GLU A 63 -6.90 0.98 -5.53
N GLY A 64 -5.68 1.14 -6.04
CA GLY A 64 -4.95 2.42 -6.04
C GLY A 64 -4.30 2.79 -4.70
N SER A 65 -4.36 1.91 -3.70
CA SER A 65 -3.54 2.03 -2.48
C SER A 65 -2.07 1.65 -2.73
N GLN A 66 -1.20 1.93 -1.76
CA GLN A 66 0.22 1.56 -1.86
C GLN A 66 0.42 0.05 -1.92
N ALA A 67 -0.29 -0.72 -1.09
CA ALA A 67 -0.18 -2.17 -1.10
C ALA A 67 -0.74 -2.77 -2.40
N ASP A 68 -1.80 -2.18 -2.96
CA ASP A 68 -2.32 -2.59 -4.27
C ASP A 68 -1.31 -2.32 -5.40
N LEU A 69 -0.65 -1.16 -5.39
CA LEU A 69 0.43 -0.86 -6.34
C LEU A 69 1.55 -1.89 -6.25
N LEU A 70 2.00 -2.23 -5.04
CA LEU A 70 3.00 -3.27 -4.84
C LEU A 70 2.51 -4.66 -5.26
N LEU A 71 1.23 -4.98 -5.02
CA LEU A 71 0.65 -6.25 -5.45
C LEU A 71 0.67 -6.37 -6.97
N ASN A 72 0.32 -5.30 -7.68
CA ASN A 72 0.39 -5.27 -9.14
C ASN A 72 1.84 -5.44 -9.65
N LEU A 73 2.84 -4.86 -8.97
CA LEU A 73 4.25 -5.10 -9.29
C LEU A 73 4.64 -6.58 -9.11
N VAL A 74 4.11 -7.27 -8.10
CA VAL A 74 4.33 -8.71 -7.89
C VAL A 74 3.66 -9.51 -9.00
N ILE A 75 2.39 -9.22 -9.31
CA ILE A 75 1.63 -9.89 -10.38
C ILE A 75 2.39 -9.78 -11.70
N GLU A 76 2.86 -8.59 -12.06
CA GLU A 76 3.62 -8.35 -13.30
C GLU A 76 4.96 -9.08 -13.29
N ARG A 77 5.76 -8.92 -12.22
CA ARG A 77 7.13 -9.48 -12.14
C ARG A 77 7.13 -11.01 -12.18
N TYR A 78 6.13 -11.65 -11.59
CA TYR A 78 6.02 -13.10 -11.52
C TYR A 78 5.05 -13.67 -12.57
N ASN A 79 4.49 -12.82 -13.44
CA ASN A 79 3.52 -13.20 -14.47
C ASN A 79 2.35 -14.05 -13.90
N LEU A 80 1.82 -13.62 -12.75
CA LEU A 80 0.72 -14.30 -12.08
C LEU A 80 -0.57 -14.05 -12.86
N LYS A 81 -1.21 -15.10 -13.36
CA LYS A 81 -2.38 -15.00 -14.25
C LYS A 81 -3.69 -15.25 -13.52
N ASN A 82 -3.66 -16.10 -12.49
CA ASN A 82 -4.87 -16.56 -11.80
C ASN A 82 -4.82 -16.22 -10.31
N LEU A 83 -4.70 -14.94 -9.97
CA LEU A 83 -4.69 -14.48 -8.58
C LEU A 83 -6.08 -13.93 -8.19
N ASP A 84 -6.74 -14.52 -7.18
CA ASP A 84 -8.00 -13.99 -6.64
C ASP A 84 -7.70 -12.92 -5.57
N VAL A 85 -7.74 -11.65 -5.97
CA VAL A 85 -7.51 -10.52 -5.05
C VAL A 85 -8.82 -10.10 -4.39
N ARG A 86 -8.95 -10.36 -3.08
CA ARG A 86 -10.10 -9.96 -2.28
C ARG A 86 -9.85 -8.66 -1.55
N ARG A 87 -10.70 -7.68 -1.81
CA ARG A 87 -10.58 -6.33 -1.23
C ARG A 87 -11.13 -6.29 0.18
N MET A 88 -10.29 -5.92 1.14
CA MET A 88 -10.65 -5.79 2.56
C MET A 88 -9.70 -4.85 3.30
N ASN A 89 -10.13 -4.32 4.45
CA ASN A 89 -9.22 -3.53 5.29
C ASN A 89 -8.16 -4.45 5.96
N PRO A 90 -7.02 -3.90 6.43
CA PRO A 90 -5.94 -4.73 6.96
C PRO A 90 -6.34 -5.63 8.16
N PRO A 91 -7.13 -5.17 9.15
CA PRO A 91 -7.61 -6.04 10.22
C PRO A 91 -8.41 -7.25 9.67
N MET A 92 -9.31 -7.03 8.71
CA MET A 92 -10.09 -8.10 8.10
C MET A 92 -9.23 -9.05 7.26
N ALA A 93 -8.16 -8.56 6.64
CA ALA A 93 -7.20 -9.41 5.93
C ALA A 93 -6.52 -10.39 6.89
N VAL A 94 -6.01 -9.91 8.02
CA VAL A 94 -5.40 -10.77 9.05
C VAL A 94 -6.42 -11.77 9.61
N ILE A 95 -7.62 -11.32 9.96
CA ILE A 95 -8.69 -12.21 10.47
C ILE A 95 -9.08 -13.27 9.44
N SER A 96 -9.20 -12.89 8.16
CA SER A 96 -9.56 -13.83 7.09
C SER A 96 -8.46 -14.83 6.81
N LEU A 97 -7.20 -14.43 6.96
CA LEU A 97 -6.03 -15.30 6.86
C LEU A 97 -6.03 -16.34 8.00
N ILE A 98 -6.21 -15.89 9.24
CA ILE A 98 -6.36 -16.75 10.42
C ILE A 98 -7.52 -17.73 10.27
N ALA A 99 -8.65 -17.27 9.74
CA ALA A 99 -9.84 -18.10 9.50
C ALA A 99 -9.70 -19.04 8.28
N GLY A 100 -8.56 -19.02 7.57
CA GLY A 100 -8.30 -19.86 6.40
C GLY A 100 -9.10 -19.50 5.15
N LYS A 101 -9.77 -18.33 5.13
CA LYS A 101 -10.62 -17.87 4.01
C LYS A 101 -9.82 -17.29 2.84
N ILE A 102 -8.58 -16.92 3.09
CA ILE A 102 -7.58 -16.45 2.11
C ILE A 102 -6.27 -17.17 2.40
N ASP A 103 -5.34 -17.16 1.45
CA ASP A 103 -4.06 -17.87 1.55
C ASP A 103 -2.90 -16.94 1.90
N ALA A 104 -2.99 -15.67 1.49
CA ALA A 104 -2.06 -14.62 1.87
C ALA A 104 -2.76 -13.27 2.06
N ALA A 105 -2.09 -12.33 2.70
CA ALA A 105 -2.54 -10.97 2.88
C ALA A 105 -1.39 -9.98 2.59
N PHE A 106 -1.67 -8.96 1.80
CA PHE A 106 -0.77 -7.82 1.62
C PHE A 106 -1.23 -6.68 2.53
N VAL A 107 -0.45 -6.39 3.56
CA VAL A 107 -0.83 -5.46 4.64
C VAL A 107 0.33 -4.54 5.06
N PRO A 108 0.03 -3.41 5.74
CA PRO A 108 1.05 -2.63 6.42
C PRO A 108 1.79 -3.45 7.49
N GLU A 109 3.03 -3.08 7.79
CA GLU A 109 3.95 -3.81 8.66
C GLU A 109 3.33 -4.23 10.00
N PHE A 110 2.65 -3.32 10.72
CA PHE A 110 2.00 -3.64 12.00
C PHE A 110 1.06 -4.86 11.94
N PHE A 111 0.33 -5.02 10.83
CA PHE A 111 -0.59 -6.15 10.62
C PHE A 111 0.13 -7.41 10.16
N ALA A 112 1.25 -7.27 9.46
CA ALA A 112 2.10 -8.41 9.09
C ALA A 112 2.70 -9.04 10.35
N THR A 113 3.24 -8.22 11.25
CA THR A 113 3.78 -8.67 12.55
C THR A 113 2.70 -9.36 13.38
N LEU A 114 1.47 -8.84 13.41
CA LEU A 114 0.34 -9.50 14.08
C LEU A 114 0.05 -10.89 13.49
N ALA A 115 0.08 -11.03 12.17
CA ALA A 115 -0.15 -12.32 11.51
C ALA A 115 1.00 -13.31 11.77
N GLU A 116 2.26 -12.87 11.81
CA GLU A 116 3.38 -13.75 12.16
C GLU A 116 3.27 -14.34 13.56
N VAL A 117 2.84 -13.54 14.55
CA VAL A 117 2.57 -14.02 15.91
C VAL A 117 1.49 -15.12 15.94
N GLN A 118 0.61 -15.17 14.93
CA GLN A 118 -0.42 -16.20 14.78
C GLN A 118 0.05 -17.43 13.97
N GLY A 119 1.34 -17.54 13.66
CA GLY A 119 1.94 -18.69 12.98
C GLY A 119 1.99 -18.60 11.45
N PHE A 120 1.69 -17.43 10.89
CA PHE A 120 1.95 -17.13 9.48
C PHE A 120 3.39 -16.64 9.30
N HIS A 121 3.82 -16.40 8.06
CA HIS A 121 5.18 -15.90 7.81
C HIS A 121 5.21 -14.87 6.69
N ILE A 122 6.17 -13.95 6.78
CA ILE A 122 6.44 -12.97 5.72
C ILE A 122 7.10 -13.68 4.52
N VAL A 123 6.50 -13.54 3.35
CA VAL A 123 7.01 -14.04 2.07
C VAL A 123 7.89 -12.98 1.38
N ALA A 124 7.50 -11.72 1.49
CA ALA A 124 8.27 -10.59 0.99
C ALA A 124 7.88 -9.30 1.72
N MET A 125 8.83 -8.39 1.84
CA MET A 125 8.61 -7.03 2.32
C MET A 125 8.73 -6.03 1.17
N SER A 126 8.20 -4.82 1.37
CA SER A 126 8.21 -3.77 0.34
C SER A 126 9.61 -3.41 -0.17
N GLN A 127 10.65 -3.53 0.65
CA GLN A 127 12.05 -3.29 0.24
C GLN A 127 12.59 -4.35 -0.72
N ASP A 128 12.06 -5.58 -0.69
CA ASP A 128 12.44 -6.65 -1.62
C ASP A 128 11.79 -6.41 -3.00
N LEU A 129 10.61 -5.80 -2.99
CA LEU A 129 9.84 -5.50 -4.20
C LEU A 129 10.33 -4.22 -4.88
N TRP A 130 10.59 -3.18 -4.09
CA TRP A 130 10.99 -1.86 -4.56
C TRP A 130 12.05 -1.28 -3.62
N PRO A 131 13.35 -1.40 -3.99
CA PRO A 131 14.44 -0.79 -3.24
C PRO A 131 14.27 0.73 -3.12
N ASN A 132 14.45 1.26 -1.91
CA ASN A 132 14.23 2.67 -1.57
C ASN A 132 12.81 3.18 -1.88
N MET A 133 11.80 2.31 -1.81
CA MET A 133 10.41 2.72 -1.99
C MET A 133 10.01 3.80 -0.97
N GLN A 134 9.59 4.95 -1.49
CA GLN A 134 8.94 5.97 -0.69
C GLN A 134 7.57 5.46 -0.21
N GLY A 135 7.37 5.45 1.11
CA GLY A 135 6.12 5.03 1.74
C GLY A 135 5.07 6.13 1.64
N SER A 136 4.99 6.98 2.67
CA SER A 136 4.14 8.17 2.66
C SER A 136 4.91 9.43 2.31
N VAL A 137 4.15 10.42 1.88
CA VAL A 137 4.60 11.73 1.43
C VAL A 137 3.70 12.81 2.04
N LEU A 138 4.28 13.99 2.22
CA LEU A 138 3.52 15.20 2.46
C LEU A 138 3.16 15.81 1.10
N VAL A 139 1.86 15.89 0.83
CA VAL A 139 1.32 16.59 -0.35
C VAL A 139 0.72 17.92 0.05
N VAL A 140 0.89 18.92 -0.80
CA VAL A 140 0.37 20.28 -0.62
C VAL A 140 -0.29 20.72 -1.93
N LYS A 141 -1.41 21.43 -1.84
CA LYS A 141 -2.04 22.04 -3.02
C LYS A 141 -1.11 23.06 -3.67
N GLU A 142 -1.12 23.13 -4.99
CA GLU A 142 -0.33 24.13 -5.72
C GLU A 142 -0.68 25.57 -5.33
N ASP A 143 -1.96 25.86 -5.06
CA ASP A 143 -2.40 27.21 -4.72
C ASP A 143 -1.81 27.66 -3.38
N LEU A 144 -1.76 26.79 -2.36
CA LEU A 144 -1.11 27.12 -1.09
C LEU A 144 0.40 27.38 -1.27
N ILE A 145 1.06 26.66 -2.18
CA ILE A 145 2.48 26.88 -2.50
C ILE A 145 2.68 28.24 -3.20
N LYS A 146 1.77 28.63 -4.08
CA LYS A 146 1.83 29.89 -4.83
C LYS A 146 1.51 31.09 -3.93
N ASP A 147 0.46 30.98 -3.14
CA ASP A 147 -0.12 32.09 -2.38
C ASP A 147 0.58 32.29 -1.03
N HIS A 148 1.09 31.22 -0.42
CA HIS A 148 1.72 31.22 0.91
C HIS A 148 2.99 30.34 1.00
N PRO A 149 4.02 30.57 0.15
CA PRO A 149 5.21 29.72 0.10
C PRO A 149 5.98 29.65 1.42
N GLU A 150 5.94 30.69 2.25
CA GLU A 150 6.55 30.75 3.57
C GLU A 150 5.92 29.80 4.59
N VAL A 151 4.62 29.52 4.45
CA VAL A 151 3.93 28.54 5.31
C VAL A 151 4.39 27.13 4.96
N VAL A 152 4.60 26.84 3.67
CA VAL A 152 5.01 25.51 3.19
C VAL A 152 6.46 25.18 3.54
N ARG A 153 7.33 26.19 3.69
CA ARG A 153 8.76 26.00 3.97
C ARG A 153 9.09 25.73 5.45
N LYS A 154 8.18 26.04 6.37
CA LYS A 154 8.38 25.83 7.82
C LYS A 154 8.19 24.36 8.18
#